data_AF-A0A2E9X1S1-F1
#
_entry.id   AF-A0A2E9X1S1-F1
#
_cell.length_a   1.000
_cell.length_b   1.000
_cell.length_c   1.000
_cell.angle_alpha   90.00
_cell.angle_beta   90.00
_cell.angle_gamma   90.00
#
_symmetry.space_group_name_H-M   'P 1'
#
loop_
_entity.id
_entity.type
_entity.pdbx_description
1 polymer ?
#
loop_
_entity_poly.entity_id
_entity_poly.type
_entity_poly.pdbx_seq_one_letter_code
_entity_poly.pdbx_strand_id
1 'polypeptide(L)' 'FTSAKVGHLGLLPQGQAERWSRTESMVEAMEEFFGSCTNHGECSEACPKEISLDFIAFMNRDYMKAKIRNRSLAGQH' A
#
# COMPACT_ATOMS: atom_id res chain seq x y z
N PHE A 1 -7.41 -1.79 -6.69
CA PHE A 1 -6.41 -1.71 -7.78
C PHE A 1 -5.04 -1.33 -7.23
N THR A 2 -5.01 -0.36 -6.31
CA THR A 2 -3.82 0.12 -5.60
C THR A 2 -2.97 -0.99 -4.99
N SER A 3 -3.57 -1.94 -4.26
CA SER A 3 -2.87 -3.06 -3.63
C SER A 3 -2.05 -3.91 -4.62
N ALA A 4 -2.64 -4.28 -5.75
CA ALA A 4 -1.95 -5.02 -6.81
C ALA A 4 -0.79 -4.21 -7.41
N LYS A 5 -0.98 -2.90 -7.62
CA LYS A 5 0.06 -2.01 -8.16
C LYS A 5 1.20 -1.79 -7.17
N VAL A 6 0.90 -1.65 -5.88
CA VAL A 6 1.88 -1.58 -4.79
C VAL A 6 2.70 -2.86 -4.74
N GLY A 7 2.04 -4.03 -4.80
CA GLY A 7 2.72 -5.33 -4.86
C GLY A 7 3.62 -5.45 -6.08
N HIS A 8 3.10 -5.16 -7.27
CA HIS A 8 3.85 -5.20 -8.52
C HIS A 8 5.11 -4.32 -8.47
N LEU A 9 4.98 -3.05 -8.11
CA LEU A 9 6.12 -2.13 -8.05
C LEU A 9 7.05 -2.38 -6.86
N GLY A 10 6.56 -3.02 -5.79
CA GLY A 10 7.34 -3.39 -4.62
C GLY A 10 8.25 -4.60 -4.86
N LEU A 11 7.93 -5.43 -5.86
CA LEU A 11 8.75 -6.59 -6.27
C LEU A 11 9.87 -6.23 -7.24
N LEU A 12 9.79 -5.08 -7.91
CA LEU A 12 10.84 -4.61 -8.81
C LEU A 12 12.05 -4.08 -8.02
N PRO A 13 13.29 -4.48 -8.35
CA PRO A 13 14.47 -3.94 -7.68
C PRO A 13 14.69 -2.45 -7.99
N GLN A 14 14.23 -1.98 -9.15
CA GLN A 14 14.28 -0.57 -9.53
C GLN A 14 13.24 0.22 -8.72
N GLY A 15 13.68 1.24 -7.99
CA GLY A 15 12.79 2.11 -7.20
C GLY A 15 12.53 1.66 -5.75
N GLN A 16 13.35 0.76 -5.20
CA GLN A 16 13.25 0.39 -3.78
C GLN A 16 13.53 1.58 -2.83
N ALA A 17 14.36 2.55 -3.25
CA ALA A 17 14.60 3.77 -2.50
C ALA A 17 13.31 4.59 -2.27
N GLU A 18 12.43 4.63 -3.27
CA GLU A 18 11.15 5.37 -3.24
C GLU A 18 9.98 4.49 -2.78
N ARG A 19 10.21 3.22 -2.43
CA ARG A 19 9.14 2.27 -2.13
C ARG A 19 8.22 2.75 -1.01
N TRP A 20 8.80 3.29 0.06
CA TRP A 20 8.05 3.69 1.25
C TRP A 20 7.21 4.93 1.01
N SER A 21 7.80 6.00 0.47
CA SER A 21 7.07 7.22 0.09
C SER A 21 5.96 6.91 -0.92
N ARG A 22 6.27 6.12 -1.96
CA ARG A 22 5.28 5.69 -2.96
C ARG A 22 4.12 4.91 -2.34
N THR A 23 4.42 3.96 -1.46
CA THR A 23 3.38 3.15 -0.81
C THR A 23 2.46 4.03 0.02
N GLU A 24 3.02 4.95 0.80
CA GLU A 24 2.25 5.91 1.60
C GLU A 24 1.35 6.77 0.70
N SER A 25 1.91 7.44 -0.32
CA SER A 25 1.13 8.30 -1.21
C SER A 25 0.03 7.54 -1.97
N MET A 26 0.29 6.31 -2.41
CA MET A 26 -0.71 5.51 -3.12
C MET A 26 -1.85 5.05 -2.22
N VAL A 27 -1.55 4.69 -0.97
CA VAL A 27 -2.57 4.27 0.00
C VAL A 27 -3.40 5.45 0.48
N GLU A 28 -2.78 6.60 0.75
CA GLU A 28 -3.48 7.82 1.15
C GLU A 28 -4.46 8.29 0.05
N ALA A 29 -4.02 8.30 -1.21
CA ALA A 29 -4.91 8.60 -2.34
C ALA A 29 -6.05 7.57 -2.46
N MET A 30 -5.78 6.29 -2.22
CA MET A 30 -6.83 5.27 -2.23
C MET A 30 -7.86 5.52 -1.12
N GLU A 31 -7.43 5.86 0.09
CA GLU A 31 -8.34 6.14 1.20
C GLU A 31 -9.22 7.36 0.94
N GLU A 32 -8.69 8.40 0.28
CA GLU A 32 -9.46 9.60 -0.07
C GLU A 32 -10.64 9.30 -1.01
N PHE A 33 -10.43 8.47 -2.03
CA PHE A 33 -11.45 8.22 -3.06
C PHE A 33 -12.29 6.96 -2.82
N PHE A 34 -11.73 5.94 -2.18
CA PHE A 34 -12.35 4.61 -2.04
C PHE A 34 -12.52 4.17 -0.58
N GLY A 35 -11.98 4.91 0.38
CA GLY A 35 -11.97 4.51 1.79
C GLY A 35 -10.93 3.44 2.12
N SER A 36 -10.83 3.12 3.41
CA SER A 36 -9.89 2.12 3.91
C SER A 36 -10.42 0.70 3.65
N CYS A 37 -9.55 -0.16 3.12
CA CYS A 37 -9.85 -1.56 2.85
C CYS A 37 -9.12 -2.43 3.89
N THR A 38 -9.88 -3.02 4.81
CA THR A 38 -9.33 -3.89 5.85
C THR A 38 -9.16 -5.32 5.34
N ASN A 39 -8.47 -6.16 6.12
CA ASN A 39 -8.29 -7.58 5.78
C ASN A 39 -9.58 -8.41 5.92
N HIS A 40 -10.75 -7.80 6.18
CA HIS A 40 -12.04 -8.49 6.28
C HIS A 40 -12.66 -8.83 4.92
N GLY A 41 -12.07 -8.35 3.82
CA GLY A 41 -12.37 -8.86 2.48
C GLY A 41 -13.66 -8.36 1.84
N GLU A 42 -14.50 -7.61 2.56
CA GLU A 42 -15.67 -6.92 1.99
C GLU A 42 -15.29 -6.02 0.80
N CYS A 43 -14.15 -5.31 0.92
CA CYS A 43 -13.60 -4.50 -0.15
C CYS A 43 -13.09 -5.32 -1.35
N SER A 44 -12.76 -6.60 -1.16
CA SER A 44 -12.33 -7.48 -2.26
C SER A 44 -13.52 -7.92 -3.12
N GLU A 45 -14.68 -8.17 -2.51
CA GLU A 45 -15.93 -8.52 -3.19
C GLU A 45 -16.54 -7.32 -3.92
N ALA A 46 -16.48 -6.13 -3.30
CA ALA A 46 -16.94 -4.89 -3.93
C ALA A 46 -16.03 -4.42 -5.07
N CYS A 47 -14.79 -4.93 -5.15
CA CYS A 47 -13.84 -4.47 -6.15
C CYS A 47 -14.14 -5.06 -7.54
N PRO A 48 -14.36 -4.25 -8.58
CA PRO A 48 -14.66 -4.72 -9.94
C PRO A 48 -13.50 -5.46 -10.63
N LYS A 49 -12.37 -5.63 -9.93
CA LYS A 49 -11.14 -6.28 -10.42
C LYS A 49 -10.75 -7.51 -9.59
N GLU A 50 -11.62 -7.95 -8.66
CA GLU A 50 -11.45 -9.19 -7.88
C GLU A 50 -10.03 -9.41 -7.36
N ILE A 51 -9.52 -8.41 -6.64
CA ILE A 51 -8.12 -8.43 -6.22
C ILE A 51 -7.99 -9.38 -5.03
N SER A 52 -7.04 -10.32 -5.11
CA SER A 52 -6.77 -11.25 -4.01
C SER A 52 -6.49 -10.50 -2.69
N LEU A 53 -7.02 -11.07 -1.61
CA LEU A 53 -6.74 -10.65 -0.23
C LEU A 53 -5.25 -10.63 0.08
N ASP A 54 -4.44 -11.45 -0.59
CA ASP A 54 -2.98 -11.48 -0.41
C ASP A 54 -2.34 -10.13 -0.75
N PHE A 55 -2.80 -9.48 -1.83
CA PHE A 55 -2.29 -8.16 -2.21
C PHE A 55 -2.72 -7.08 -1.22
N ILE A 56 -3.93 -7.19 -0.66
CA ILE A 56 -4.45 -6.27 0.36
C ILE A 56 -3.60 -6.41 1.63
N ALA A 57 -3.36 -7.65 2.09
CA ALA A 57 -2.51 -7.93 3.24
C ALA A 57 -1.06 -7.44 3.02
N PHE A 58 -0.51 -7.65 1.82
CA PHE A 58 0.81 -7.14 1.44
C PHE A 58 0.87 -5.62 1.52
N MET A 59 -0.08 -4.94 0.89
CA MET A 59 -0.17 -3.47 0.88
C MET A 59 -0.28 -2.93 2.30
N ASN A 60 -1.16 -3.48 3.13
CA ASN A 60 -1.36 -3.05 4.52
C ASN A 60 -0.06 -3.20 5.34
N ARG A 61 0.67 -4.31 5.16
CA ARG A 61 1.97 -4.52 5.80
C ARG A 61 3.02 -3.52 5.33
N ASP A 62 3.10 -3.26 4.04
CA ASP A 62 4.07 -2.31 3.48
C ASP A 62 3.74 -0.87 3.88
N TYR A 63 2.46 -0.50 3.99
CA TYR A 63 2.03 0.80 4.49
C TYR A 63 2.45 1.02 5.95
N MET A 64 2.23 0.04 6.83
CA MET A 64 2.68 0.12 8.22
C MET A 64 4.20 0.27 8.32
N LYS A 65 4.97 -0.46 7.49
CA LYS A 65 6.42 -0.29 7.41
C LYS A 65 6.80 1.08 6.89
N ALA A 66 6.10 1.61 5.89
CA ALA A 66 6.34 2.94 5.34
C ALA A 66 6.18 4.02 6.40
N LYS A 67 5.08 4.01 7.19
CA LYS A 67 4.88 4.98 8.28
C LYS A 67 6.01 4.94 9.31
N ILE A 68 6.54 3.76 9.62
CA ILE A 68 7.68 3.61 10.56
C ILE A 68 8.98 4.12 9.93
N ARG A 69 9.28 3.73 8.69
CA ARG A 69 10.50 4.11 7.98
C ARG A 69 10.56 5.61 7.70
N ASN A 70 9.47 6.19 7.20
CA ASN A 70 9.38 7.61 6.88
C ASN A 70 9.42 8.47 8.16
N ARG A 71 8.80 8.03 9.26
CA ARG A 71 8.96 8.70 10.56
C ARG A 71 10.40 8.64 11.07
N SER A 72 11.09 7.51 10.89
CA SER A 72 12.51 7.38 11.27
C SER A 72 13.43 8.26 10.42
N LEU A 73 13.09 8.52 9.15
CA LEU A 73 13.82 9.45 8.28
C LEU A 73 13.53 10.90 8.67
N ALA A 74 12.28 11.24 9.00
CA ALA A 74 11.91 12.58 9.47
C ALA A 74 12.63 12.99 10.77
N GLY A 75 12.92 12.03 11.66
CA GLY A 75 13.69 12.28 12.89
C GLY A 75 15.21 12.34 12.70
N GLN A 76 15.74 12.16 11.49
CA GLN A 76 17.16 12.30 11.16
C GLN A 76 17.51 13.69 10.62
N HIS A 77 16.53 14.59 10.52
CA HIS A 77 16.68 15.98 10.07
C HIS A 77 16.62 16.95 11.24
#